data_AF-A0A3M0ZRX6-F1
#
_entry.id   AF-A0A3M0ZRX6-F1
#
_cell.length_a   1.000
_cell.length_b   1.000
_cell.length_c   1.000
_cell.angle_alpha   90.00
_cell.angle_beta   90.00
_cell.angle_gamma   90.00
#
_symmetry.space_group_name_H-M   'P 1'
#
loop_
_entity.id
_entity.type
_entity.pdbx_description
1 polymer ?
#
loop_
_entity_poly.entity_id
_entity_poly.type
_entity_poly.pdbx_seq_one_letter_code
_entity_poly.pdbx_strand_id
1 'polypeptide(L)'
;MGEIADRFRSKLGADWPAPLPEMLDAALAQDSHHPESVVGRVLEDWSADETVDQEIRGAIELDALAFVLSDRHGGEWGDTHFGPWGSGTTEAGEVITAPRRERVTKAAVEHWRSRAELLEHHVARARFSDAAWDLAPLVGLTRRREDAIRAIDSYIGQCANSRSELHLERCLRRAHTLSRAIGDAQRAANVRTSLLELCRVEESEACERLRFLACDLYLLDKQSDATDAEKAIILVWMEEGLQRCVEQGDPFDGERFAERLDLHYRRGDAESRQRVARAFGGLLEAWAAKGNGMLAMHNYKKAHEVYQAAGLSSEAKAVRGKVQSATAQSRDEMARLSTKVEIPGDEMDTFVESIVGQEWSEALRRFVANFLHRRAEFEKQLDSWLEGSTMYGLLSQTVITESGDSVALKSPQEDRESHIILKGAEVMRFAEVFMRPVLDGLLVRHEVTPNKFLELTDESPLFLDDRRSMLYRAFKAYCLRDWATFLHMAVPQVEHAIRLLFQHAAQKATTTSRDSKRWRTLTLNQILDSSALAELLGGDVLLYLRVVLTHDLGLNMRNLVCHGLVNQSWCNRGRADRLLHVVLLLTLLFRRGATSSHDQPDEQQGTGEESAAPSL
;
A
#
# COMPACT_ATOMS: atom_id res chain seq x y z
N MET A 1 28.73 24.69 8.43
CA MET A 1 28.36 24.48 9.86
C MET A 1 29.49 24.82 10.81
N GLY A 2 30.59 24.06 10.86
CA GLY A 2 31.75 24.36 11.73
C GLY A 2 32.31 25.77 11.56
N GLU A 3 32.42 26.25 10.32
CA GLU A 3 32.86 27.62 10.02
C GLU A 3 31.91 28.71 10.55
N ILE A 4 30.59 28.48 10.55
CA ILE A 4 29.62 29.44 11.10
C ILE A 4 29.73 29.45 12.63
N ALA A 5 29.81 28.27 13.24
CA ALA A 5 29.99 28.15 14.68
C ALA A 5 31.27 28.85 15.15
N ASP A 6 32.42 28.58 14.53
CA ASP A 6 33.70 29.17 14.93
C ASP A 6 33.75 30.68 14.70
N ARG A 7 33.14 31.16 13.61
CA ARG A 7 33.10 32.60 13.27
C ARG A 7 32.34 33.44 14.28
N PHE A 8 31.26 32.91 14.86
CA PHE A 8 30.37 33.68 15.74
C PHE A 8 30.54 33.35 17.22
N ARG A 9 31.31 32.32 17.58
CA ARG A 9 31.56 31.92 18.97
C ARG A 9 32.15 33.04 19.83
N SER A 10 33.00 33.89 19.26
CA SER A 10 33.59 35.03 19.98
C SER A 10 32.59 36.15 20.31
N LYS A 11 31.36 36.09 19.78
CA LYS A 11 30.28 37.05 20.05
C LYS A 11 29.26 36.54 21.08
N LEU A 12 29.50 35.37 21.68
CA LEU A 12 28.69 34.85 22.79
C LEU A 12 28.96 35.66 24.06
N GLY A 13 27.90 36.17 24.71
CA GLY A 13 28.04 37.08 25.85
C GLY A 13 26.82 37.96 26.10
N ALA A 14 27.05 39.10 26.75
CA ALA A 14 26.02 40.07 27.16
C ALA A 14 25.17 40.63 26.01
N ASP A 15 25.64 40.53 24.76
CA ASP A 15 24.95 41.04 23.57
C ASP A 15 24.03 40.00 22.91
N TRP A 16 23.81 38.83 23.51
CA TRP A 16 22.85 37.84 22.98
C TRP A 16 21.43 38.43 22.94
N PRO A 17 20.71 38.43 21.79
CA PRO A 17 20.85 37.54 20.63
C PRO A 17 21.43 38.20 19.36
N ALA A 18 22.22 39.27 19.47
CA ALA A 18 22.77 40.01 18.32
C ALA A 18 23.49 39.15 17.25
N PRO A 19 24.18 38.03 17.57
CA PRO A 19 24.80 37.19 16.55
C PRO A 19 23.79 36.39 15.70
N LEU A 20 22.56 36.20 16.18
CA LEU A 20 21.60 35.28 15.56
C LEU A 20 21.17 35.70 14.13
N PRO A 21 20.84 36.99 13.85
CA PRO A 21 20.64 37.46 12.48
C PRO A 21 21.83 37.20 11.56
N GLU A 22 23.05 37.52 12.00
CA GLU A 22 24.26 37.34 11.19
C GLU A 22 24.56 35.85 10.91
N MET A 23 24.24 34.97 11.85
CA MET A 23 24.32 33.51 11.66
C MET A 23 23.31 33.02 10.62
N LEU A 24 22.09 33.56 10.64
CA LEU A 24 21.05 33.22 9.67
C LEU A 24 21.42 33.73 8.27
N ASP A 25 21.93 34.95 8.15
CA ASP A 25 22.45 35.50 6.89
C ASP A 25 23.61 34.65 6.36
N ALA A 26 24.54 34.23 7.23
CA ALA A 26 25.64 33.35 6.86
C ALA A 26 25.15 31.97 6.40
N ALA A 27 24.11 31.41 7.04
CA ALA A 27 23.52 30.14 6.64
C ALA A 27 22.78 30.24 5.30
N LEU A 28 22.08 31.36 5.06
CA LEU A 28 21.43 31.67 3.78
C LEU A 28 22.45 31.84 2.65
N ALA A 29 23.57 32.52 2.91
CA ALA A 29 24.64 32.74 1.92
C ALA A 29 25.37 31.46 1.50
N GLN A 30 25.21 30.36 2.24
CA GLN A 30 25.73 29.03 1.88
C GLN A 30 24.71 28.19 1.08
N ASP A 31 23.65 28.81 0.53
CA ASP A 31 22.54 28.13 -0.18
C ASP A 31 21.86 27.02 0.65
N SER A 32 21.85 27.16 1.98
CA SER A 32 21.09 26.25 2.82
C SER A 32 19.59 26.41 2.56
N HIS A 33 18.95 25.33 2.14
CA HIS A 33 17.49 25.30 1.94
C HIS A 33 16.72 25.35 3.28
N HIS A 34 17.43 25.15 4.40
CA HIS A 34 16.94 25.15 5.76
C HIS A 34 17.92 25.91 6.67
N PRO A 35 18.01 27.25 6.54
CA PRO A 35 18.89 28.05 7.40
C PRO A 35 18.55 27.88 8.88
N GLU A 36 17.28 27.61 9.21
CA GLU A 36 16.82 27.36 10.56
C GLU A 36 17.45 26.10 11.16
N SER A 37 17.52 25.01 10.40
CA SER A 37 18.11 23.75 10.88
C SER A 37 19.64 23.84 11.03
N VAL A 38 20.30 24.62 10.18
CA VAL A 38 21.74 24.89 10.30
C VAL A 38 22.02 25.68 11.57
N VAL A 39 21.29 26.76 11.80
CA VAL A 39 21.44 27.59 13.00
C VAL A 39 21.03 26.81 14.25
N GLY A 40 19.92 26.07 14.22
CA GLY A 40 19.44 25.27 15.35
C GLY A 40 20.49 24.31 15.90
N ARG A 41 21.22 23.59 15.02
CA ARG A 41 22.31 22.71 15.44
C ARG A 41 23.47 23.45 16.09
N VAL A 42 23.86 24.61 15.56
CA VAL A 42 24.91 25.44 16.17
C VAL A 42 24.49 25.91 17.57
N LEU A 43 23.21 26.26 17.76
CA LEU A 43 22.67 26.63 19.07
C LEU A 43 22.59 25.42 20.03
N GLU A 44 22.28 24.22 19.54
CA GLU A 44 22.34 23.01 20.36
C GLU A 44 23.78 22.74 20.84
N ASP A 45 24.77 22.82 19.95
CA ASP A 45 26.18 22.64 20.29
C ASP A 45 26.65 23.67 21.35
N TRP A 46 26.23 24.94 21.21
CA TRP A 46 26.57 25.98 22.17
C TRP A 46 25.82 25.85 23.50
N SER A 47 24.58 25.38 23.50
CA SER A 47 23.84 25.16 24.74
C SER A 47 24.35 23.94 25.52
N ALA A 48 25.04 23.01 24.86
CA ALA A 48 25.73 21.88 25.50
C ALA A 48 27.12 22.24 26.08
N ASP A 49 27.70 23.39 25.72
CA ASP A 49 29.03 23.81 26.18
C ASP A 49 28.95 24.43 27.59
N GLU A 50 29.60 23.80 28.57
CA GLU A 50 29.65 24.25 29.96
C GLU A 50 30.51 25.51 30.19
N THR A 51 31.30 25.93 29.19
CA THR A 51 32.09 27.16 29.27
C THR A 51 31.29 28.42 28.97
N VAL A 52 30.08 28.28 28.41
CA VAL A 52 29.14 29.39 28.18
C VAL A 52 28.44 29.75 29.48
N ASP A 53 28.33 31.04 29.77
CA ASP A 53 27.64 31.56 30.96
C ASP A 53 26.23 30.96 31.12
N GLN A 54 25.86 30.60 32.34
CA GLN A 54 24.65 29.83 32.63
C GLN A 54 23.35 30.54 32.20
N GLU A 55 23.27 31.86 32.35
CA GLU A 55 22.08 32.64 31.99
C GLU A 55 21.93 32.73 30.47
N ILE A 56 23.04 32.98 29.78
CA ILE A 56 23.09 33.01 28.32
C ILE A 56 22.81 31.61 27.73
N ARG A 57 23.36 30.56 28.34
CA ARG A 57 23.17 29.17 27.92
C ARG A 57 21.69 28.76 27.96
N GLY A 58 20.96 29.16 29.00
CA GLY A 58 19.52 28.92 29.11
C GLY A 58 18.72 29.63 27.99
N ALA A 59 19.10 30.86 27.66
CA ALA A 59 18.49 31.60 26.56
C ALA A 59 18.78 30.95 25.18
N ILE A 60 20.03 30.49 24.98
CA ILE A 60 20.43 29.76 23.76
C ILE A 60 19.68 28.44 23.64
N GLU A 61 19.46 27.71 24.74
CA GLU A 61 18.71 26.46 24.72
C GLU A 61 17.26 26.68 24.26
N LEU A 62 16.60 27.72 24.78
CA LEU A 62 15.25 28.09 24.36
C LEU A 62 15.21 28.55 22.90
N ASP A 63 16.23 29.28 22.45
CA ASP A 63 16.38 29.65 21.04
C ASP A 63 16.55 28.40 20.16
N ALA A 64 17.49 27.50 20.52
CA ALA A 64 17.75 26.24 19.83
C ALA A 64 16.47 25.41 19.68
N LEU A 65 15.69 25.29 20.76
CA LEU A 65 14.43 24.56 20.76
C LEU A 65 13.47 25.06 19.67
N ALA A 66 13.35 26.37 19.45
CA ALA A 66 12.51 26.89 18.38
C ALA A 66 13.00 26.43 17.00
N PHE A 67 14.31 26.40 16.77
CA PHE A 67 14.92 26.14 15.46
C PHE A 67 14.99 24.64 15.09
N VAL A 68 15.00 23.74 16.06
CA VAL A 68 15.11 22.28 15.82
C VAL A 68 13.77 21.57 15.66
N LEU A 69 12.66 22.25 15.98
CA LEU A 69 11.32 21.72 15.67
C LEU A 69 11.16 21.53 14.15
N SER A 70 10.38 20.55 13.74
CA SER A 70 10.07 20.28 12.33
C SER A 70 8.66 20.73 11.97
N ASP A 71 8.46 21.04 10.70
CA ASP A 71 7.16 21.41 10.14
C ASP A 71 6.29 20.15 9.96
N ARG A 72 5.05 20.22 10.45
CA ARG A 72 3.96 19.21 10.48
C ARG A 72 4.25 17.94 11.26
N HIS A 73 3.62 17.82 12.43
CA HIS A 73 3.47 16.55 13.13
C HIS A 73 2.04 16.36 13.66
N GLY A 74 1.50 15.16 13.47
CA GLY A 74 0.38 14.64 14.25
C GLY A 74 0.89 13.66 15.32
N GLY A 75 0.08 13.35 16.32
CA GLY A 75 0.42 12.41 17.40
C GLY A 75 0.29 13.06 18.79
N GLU A 76 1.23 12.75 19.70
CA GLU A 76 1.22 13.23 21.09
C GLU A 76 1.28 14.76 21.24
N TRP A 77 1.69 15.47 20.19
CA TRP A 77 1.76 16.93 20.13
C TRP A 77 0.45 17.58 19.64
N GLY A 78 -0.56 16.78 19.25
CA GLY A 78 -1.84 17.29 18.77
C GLY A 78 -1.79 17.80 17.33
N ASP A 79 -2.72 18.70 16.99
CA ASP A 79 -2.80 19.36 15.67
C ASP A 79 -1.99 20.66 15.67
N THR A 80 -0.67 20.52 15.78
CA THR A 80 0.29 21.63 15.75
C THR A 80 1.07 21.66 14.44
N HIS A 81 1.44 22.85 13.98
CA HIS A 81 2.36 23.01 12.86
C HIS A 81 3.77 22.58 13.24
N PHE A 82 4.24 22.85 14.46
CA PHE A 82 5.55 22.44 14.91
C PHE A 82 5.50 21.17 15.75
N GLY A 83 6.52 20.32 15.60
CA GLY A 83 6.66 19.10 16.37
C GLY A 83 8.09 18.55 16.39
N PRO A 84 8.26 17.30 16.84
CA PRO A 84 9.57 16.70 16.99
C PRO A 84 10.17 16.30 15.64
N TRP A 85 11.45 16.60 15.41
CA TRP A 85 12.13 16.25 14.16
C TRP A 85 12.43 14.76 14.03
N GLY A 86 12.43 14.01 15.13
CA GLY A 86 12.65 12.57 15.14
C GLY A 86 11.75 11.85 16.13
N SER A 87 11.44 10.59 15.82
CA SER A 87 10.84 9.65 16.76
C SER A 87 11.52 8.29 16.65
N GLY A 88 11.50 7.52 17.73
CA GLY A 88 12.00 6.16 17.78
C GLY A 88 11.19 5.32 18.75
N THR A 89 11.29 4.01 18.64
CA THR A 89 10.61 3.08 19.57
C THR A 89 11.67 2.39 20.42
N THR A 90 11.49 2.39 21.73
CA THR A 90 12.37 1.66 22.65
C THR A 90 12.17 0.14 22.49
N GLU A 91 13.10 -0.66 23.01
CA GLU A 91 12.95 -2.14 23.05
C GLU A 91 11.66 -2.58 23.77
N ALA A 92 11.13 -1.75 24.68
CA ALA A 92 9.87 -1.98 25.38
C ALA A 92 8.62 -1.58 24.58
N GLY A 93 8.77 -1.10 23.34
CA GLY A 93 7.67 -0.66 22.49
C GLY A 93 7.18 0.78 22.74
N GLU A 94 7.87 1.57 23.58
CA GLU A 94 7.49 2.95 23.89
C GLU A 94 8.01 3.91 22.81
N VAL A 95 7.15 4.81 22.31
CA VAL A 95 7.54 5.84 21.34
C VAL A 95 8.19 7.00 22.07
N ILE A 96 9.43 7.32 21.71
CA ILE A 96 10.17 8.48 22.19
C ILE A 96 10.35 9.50 21.06
N THR A 97 10.35 10.79 21.39
CA THR A 97 10.47 11.89 20.42
C THR A 97 11.65 12.81 20.73
N ALA A 98 12.19 13.44 19.69
CA ALA A 98 13.28 14.42 19.78
C ALA A 98 12.90 15.72 19.03
N PRO A 99 12.83 16.88 19.71
CA PRO A 99 12.80 17.04 21.17
C PRO A 99 11.57 16.38 21.81
N ARG A 100 11.64 16.08 23.11
CA ARG A 100 10.48 15.62 23.87
C ARG A 100 9.49 16.76 24.10
N ARG A 101 8.19 16.42 24.20
CA ARG A 101 7.10 17.39 24.39
C ARG A 101 7.31 18.29 25.61
N GLU A 102 7.84 17.73 26.69
CA GLU A 102 8.03 18.42 27.97
C GLU A 102 9.03 19.58 27.88
N ARG A 103 9.90 19.60 26.85
CA ARG A 103 10.82 20.73 26.62
C ARG A 103 10.07 22.01 26.22
N VAL A 104 8.88 21.89 25.63
CA VAL A 104 8.04 23.04 25.32
C VAL A 104 7.33 23.48 26.59
N THR A 105 7.81 24.57 27.20
CA THR A 105 7.30 25.11 28.45
C THR A 105 6.67 26.50 28.26
N LYS A 106 5.95 26.99 29.26
CA LYS A 106 5.45 28.39 29.26
C LYS A 106 6.58 29.40 29.10
N ALA A 107 7.71 29.15 29.77
CA ALA A 107 8.90 29.99 29.68
C ALA A 107 9.47 30.02 28.25
N ALA A 108 9.49 28.87 27.55
CA ALA A 108 9.91 28.81 26.15
C ALA A 108 9.03 29.69 25.25
N VAL A 109 7.70 29.57 25.37
CA VAL A 109 6.75 30.36 24.56
C VAL A 109 6.87 31.87 24.86
N GLU A 110 7.01 32.26 26.12
CA GLU A 110 7.20 33.67 26.51
C GLU A 110 8.55 34.23 26.02
N HIS A 111 9.61 33.41 26.10
CA HIS A 111 10.92 33.73 25.54
C HIS A 111 10.85 33.97 24.03
N TRP A 112 10.19 33.09 23.27
CA TRP A 112 10.01 33.26 21.83
C TRP A 112 9.22 34.52 21.47
N ARG A 113 8.20 34.89 22.26
CA ARG A 113 7.48 36.16 22.09
C ARG A 113 8.41 37.36 22.25
N SER A 114 9.21 37.37 23.31
CA SER A 114 10.20 38.43 23.55
C SER A 114 11.24 38.50 22.43
N ARG A 115 11.75 37.35 21.97
CA ARG A 115 12.67 37.26 20.83
C ARG A 115 12.08 37.82 19.54
N ALA A 116 10.84 37.48 19.25
CA ALA A 116 10.16 37.96 18.05
C ALA A 116 9.91 39.49 18.09
N GLU A 117 9.75 40.09 19.27
CA GLU A 117 9.64 41.54 19.45
C GLU A 117 10.97 42.28 19.29
N LEU A 118 12.06 41.66 19.72
CA LEU A 118 13.40 42.25 19.69
C LEU A 118 14.05 42.19 18.29
N LEU A 119 13.84 41.10 17.56
CA LEU A 119 14.56 40.82 16.32
C LEU A 119 13.82 41.35 15.09
N GLU A 120 14.53 42.00 14.17
CA GLU A 120 13.97 42.47 12.89
C GLU A 120 14.13 41.46 11.75
N HIS A 121 15.11 40.56 11.85
CA HIS A 121 15.44 39.58 10.81
C HIS A 121 14.27 38.64 10.52
N HIS A 122 13.80 38.61 9.27
CA HIS A 122 12.54 37.96 8.91
C HIS A 122 12.50 36.46 9.23
N VAL A 123 13.58 35.69 8.98
CA VAL A 123 13.62 34.24 9.30
C VAL A 123 13.45 33.98 10.80
N ALA A 124 14.28 34.60 11.65
CA ALA A 124 14.18 34.47 13.11
C ALA A 124 12.81 34.92 13.63
N ARG A 125 12.35 36.08 13.16
CA ARG A 125 11.08 36.66 13.61
C ARG A 125 9.90 35.78 13.23
N ALA A 126 9.87 35.24 12.01
CA ALA A 126 8.85 34.28 11.58
C ALA A 126 8.90 33.03 12.47
N ARG A 127 10.09 32.47 12.67
CA ARG A 127 10.27 31.23 13.43
C ARG A 127 9.77 31.33 14.86
N PHE A 128 10.21 32.37 15.59
CA PHE A 128 9.81 32.56 16.98
C PHE A 128 8.34 32.91 17.13
N SER A 129 7.82 33.80 16.29
CA SER A 129 6.41 34.23 16.40
C SER A 129 5.43 33.11 16.00
N ASP A 130 5.76 32.30 15.00
CA ASP A 130 4.94 31.16 14.63
C ASP A 130 5.00 30.05 15.69
N ALA A 131 6.20 29.71 16.20
CA ALA A 131 6.34 28.72 17.28
C ALA A 131 5.57 29.15 18.54
N ALA A 132 5.63 30.43 18.90
CA ALA A 132 4.87 30.98 20.02
C ALA A 132 3.35 30.92 19.79
N TRP A 133 2.88 31.24 18.58
CA TRP A 133 1.46 31.16 18.23
C TRP A 133 0.93 29.71 18.25
N ASP A 134 1.68 28.82 17.61
CA ASP A 134 1.27 27.44 17.34
C ASP A 134 1.25 26.59 18.60
N LEU A 135 2.31 26.69 19.42
CA LEU A 135 2.55 25.84 20.59
C LEU A 135 2.02 26.43 21.91
N ALA A 136 1.59 27.70 21.95
CA ALA A 136 0.99 28.30 23.15
C ALA A 136 -0.11 27.42 23.81
N PRO A 137 -1.07 26.85 23.05
CA PRO A 137 -2.09 25.98 23.64
C PRO A 137 -1.55 24.73 24.33
N LEU A 138 -0.42 24.17 23.87
CA LEU A 138 0.16 22.95 24.45
C LEU A 138 0.62 23.15 25.89
N VAL A 139 0.97 24.38 26.24
CA VAL A 139 1.44 24.78 27.58
C VAL A 139 0.38 25.55 28.37
N GLY A 140 -0.87 25.55 27.90
CA GLY A 140 -1.98 26.24 28.56
C GLY A 140 -1.93 27.76 28.45
N LEU A 141 -1.23 28.31 27.45
CA LEU A 141 -1.25 29.73 27.11
C LEU A 141 -2.24 29.99 25.98
N THR A 142 -2.77 31.21 25.94
CA THR A 142 -3.62 31.66 24.83
C THR A 142 -2.77 32.05 23.63
N ARG A 143 -3.32 31.78 22.44
CA ARG A 143 -2.78 32.29 21.18
C ARG A 143 -2.99 33.81 21.11
N ARG A 144 -1.94 34.59 20.80
CA ARG A 144 -2.01 36.06 20.67
C ARG A 144 -2.01 36.46 19.22
N ARG A 145 -3.02 37.23 18.78
CA ARG A 145 -3.19 37.57 17.36
C ARG A 145 -1.92 38.23 16.77
N GLU A 146 -1.21 38.97 17.60
CA GLU A 146 0.04 39.67 17.29
C GLU A 146 1.17 38.69 16.91
N ASP A 147 1.22 37.51 17.53
CA ASP A 147 2.20 36.47 17.21
C ASP A 147 1.99 35.98 15.77
N ALA A 148 0.75 35.64 15.40
CA ALA A 148 0.41 35.24 14.04
C ALA A 148 0.64 36.35 13.01
N ILE A 149 0.25 37.59 13.33
CA ILE A 149 0.48 38.75 12.46
C ILE A 149 1.98 38.91 12.16
N ARG A 150 2.81 38.86 13.19
CA ARG A 150 4.25 39.02 13.05
C ARG A 150 4.87 37.88 12.24
N ALA A 151 4.37 36.66 12.41
CA ALA A 151 4.78 35.51 11.61
C ALA A 151 4.43 35.71 10.12
N ILE A 152 3.17 36.06 9.82
CA ILE A 152 2.70 36.30 8.45
C ILE A 152 3.55 37.37 7.75
N ASP A 153 3.71 38.53 8.38
CA ASP A 153 4.44 39.66 7.78
C ASP A 153 5.92 39.30 7.54
N SER A 154 6.49 38.46 8.41
CA SER A 154 7.87 37.99 8.28
C SER A 154 8.03 36.89 7.23
N TYR A 155 7.04 36.02 7.05
CA TYR A 155 7.03 35.06 5.93
C TYR A 155 6.92 35.77 4.58
N ILE A 156 6.07 36.79 4.48
CA ILE A 156 5.99 37.63 3.26
C ILE A 156 7.31 38.37 3.04
N GLY A 157 7.91 38.94 4.09
CA GLY A 157 9.19 39.65 4.01
C GLY A 157 10.36 38.78 3.52
N GLN A 158 10.36 37.47 3.84
CA GLN A 158 11.36 36.52 3.32
C GLN A 158 11.28 36.34 1.80
N CYS A 159 10.08 36.48 1.22
CA CYS A 159 9.88 36.25 -0.21
C CYS A 159 10.63 37.25 -1.10
N ALA A 160 10.97 38.44 -0.59
CA ALA A 160 11.74 39.43 -1.35
C ALA A 160 13.20 39.02 -1.59
N ASN A 161 13.76 38.17 -0.71
CA ASN A 161 15.19 37.87 -0.67
C ASN A 161 15.54 36.41 -0.99
N SER A 162 14.53 35.54 -1.15
CA SER A 162 14.75 34.12 -1.48
C SER A 162 14.47 33.83 -2.94
N ARG A 163 15.30 32.96 -3.54
CA ARG A 163 15.10 32.40 -4.89
C ARG A 163 14.73 30.91 -4.87
N SER A 164 14.60 30.30 -3.69
CA SER A 164 14.27 28.87 -3.55
C SER A 164 12.76 28.66 -3.53
N GLU A 165 12.20 28.00 -4.55
CA GLU A 165 10.77 27.70 -4.62
C GLU A 165 10.24 26.95 -3.41
N LEU A 166 10.99 25.94 -2.93
CA LEU A 166 10.56 25.16 -1.78
C LEU A 166 10.39 26.04 -0.54
N HIS A 167 11.31 26.98 -0.34
CA HIS A 167 11.24 27.94 0.76
C HIS A 167 10.09 28.94 0.56
N LEU A 168 9.95 29.51 -0.64
CA LEU A 168 8.87 30.44 -0.97
C LEU A 168 7.49 29.78 -0.80
N GLU A 169 7.33 28.54 -1.28
CA GLU A 169 6.11 27.74 -1.15
C GLU A 169 5.76 27.53 0.34
N ARG A 170 6.73 27.14 1.17
CA ARG A 170 6.55 26.96 2.62
C ARG A 170 6.11 28.26 3.30
N CYS A 171 6.81 29.36 3.02
CA CYS A 171 6.50 30.66 3.61
C CYS A 171 5.08 31.13 3.26
N LEU A 172 4.72 31.13 1.97
CA LEU A 172 3.42 31.61 1.50
C LEU A 172 2.28 30.69 1.95
N ARG A 173 2.48 29.37 1.94
CA ARG A 173 1.49 28.41 2.44
C ARG A 173 1.22 28.58 3.93
N ARG A 174 2.27 28.79 4.74
CA ARG A 174 2.10 29.01 6.18
C ARG A 174 1.48 30.37 6.46
N ALA A 175 1.92 31.43 5.78
CA ALA A 175 1.34 32.76 5.88
C ALA A 175 -0.16 32.75 5.55
N HIS A 176 -0.57 32.06 4.48
CA HIS A 176 -1.98 31.89 4.10
C HIS A 176 -2.78 31.16 5.20
N THR A 177 -2.20 30.09 5.75
CA THR A 177 -2.83 29.31 6.83
C THR A 177 -3.07 30.17 8.07
N LEU A 178 -2.04 30.93 8.49
CA LEU A 178 -2.12 31.83 9.64
C LEU A 178 -3.12 32.96 9.40
N SER A 179 -3.12 33.60 8.22
CA SER A 179 -4.04 34.69 7.91
C SER A 179 -5.49 34.26 7.96
N ARG A 180 -5.80 33.03 7.50
CA ARG A 180 -7.13 32.42 7.64
C ARG A 180 -7.46 32.09 9.09
N ALA A 181 -6.51 31.50 9.84
CA ALA A 181 -6.72 31.12 11.23
C ALA A 181 -7.08 32.32 12.13
N ILE A 182 -6.55 33.51 11.84
CA ILE A 182 -6.90 34.75 12.56
C ILE A 182 -8.02 35.55 11.88
N GLY A 183 -8.51 35.14 10.71
CA GLY A 183 -9.51 35.88 9.95
C GLY A 183 -9.06 37.29 9.53
N ASP A 184 -7.78 37.47 9.17
CA ASP A 184 -7.23 38.75 8.69
C ASP A 184 -7.28 38.82 7.16
N ALA A 185 -8.34 39.42 6.63
CA ALA A 185 -8.58 39.53 5.19
C ALA A 185 -7.51 40.35 4.47
N GLN A 186 -6.96 41.40 5.11
CA GLN A 186 -5.94 42.24 4.49
C GLN A 186 -4.64 41.45 4.29
N ARG A 187 -4.21 40.71 5.31
CA ARG A 187 -3.01 39.87 5.21
C ARG A 187 -3.22 38.69 4.26
N ALA A 188 -4.40 38.08 4.26
CA ALA A 188 -4.73 37.03 3.30
C ALA A 188 -4.62 37.53 1.84
N ALA A 189 -5.11 38.75 1.58
CA ALA A 189 -4.95 39.41 0.28
C ALA A 189 -3.48 39.71 -0.05
N ASN A 190 -2.69 40.20 0.91
CA ASN A 190 -1.26 40.43 0.70
C ASN A 190 -0.51 39.13 0.33
N VAL A 191 -0.78 38.02 1.03
CA VAL A 191 -0.20 36.71 0.70
C VAL A 191 -0.58 36.29 -0.71
N ARG A 192 -1.85 36.45 -1.09
CA ARG A 192 -2.34 36.15 -2.45
C ARG A 192 -1.59 36.96 -3.50
N THR A 193 -1.52 38.28 -3.32
CA THR A 193 -0.82 39.18 -4.24
C THR A 193 0.64 38.78 -4.40
N SER A 194 1.37 38.57 -3.30
CA SER A 194 2.77 38.14 -3.35
C SER A 194 2.94 36.81 -4.08
N LEU A 195 2.08 35.81 -3.82
CA LEU A 195 2.14 34.53 -4.54
C LEU A 195 1.91 34.71 -6.04
N LEU A 196 0.87 35.46 -6.44
CA LEU A 196 0.55 35.66 -7.85
C LEU A 196 1.61 36.47 -8.59
N GLU A 197 2.24 37.44 -7.94
CA GLU A 197 3.37 38.19 -8.50
C GLU A 197 4.58 37.30 -8.74
N LEU A 198 4.93 36.43 -7.79
CA LEU A 198 6.02 35.47 -7.97
C LEU A 198 5.75 34.46 -9.10
N CYS A 199 4.50 34.02 -9.25
CA CYS A 199 4.10 33.10 -10.33
C CYS A 199 4.23 33.70 -11.75
N ARG A 200 4.20 35.04 -11.87
CA ARG A 200 4.26 35.78 -13.15
C ARG A 200 5.68 35.94 -13.70
N VAL A 201 6.70 35.64 -12.92
CA VAL A 201 8.09 35.75 -13.40
C VAL A 201 8.33 34.62 -14.42
N GLU A 202 8.45 35.00 -15.70
CA GLU A 202 8.57 34.04 -16.82
C GLU A 202 9.97 33.42 -16.95
N GLU A 203 10.99 33.98 -16.29
CA GLU A 203 12.40 33.71 -16.60
C GLU A 203 12.98 32.37 -16.08
N SER A 204 12.21 31.47 -15.43
CA SER A 204 12.74 30.14 -15.12
C SER A 204 11.68 29.03 -14.95
N GLU A 205 12.12 27.77 -15.10
CA GLU A 205 11.40 26.56 -14.63
C GLU A 205 11.03 26.64 -13.14
N ALA A 206 11.66 27.53 -12.37
CA ALA A 206 11.49 27.67 -10.93
C ALA A 206 10.20 28.42 -10.49
N CYS A 207 9.07 28.27 -11.20
CA CYS A 207 7.79 28.87 -10.82
C CYS A 207 6.64 27.86 -10.70
N GLU A 208 6.86 26.60 -11.08
CA GLU A 208 5.76 25.63 -11.16
C GLU A 208 5.22 25.23 -9.79
N ARG A 209 6.07 25.11 -8.75
CA ARG A 209 5.60 24.82 -7.38
C ARG A 209 4.70 25.93 -6.86
N LEU A 210 5.05 27.18 -7.14
CA LEU A 210 4.24 28.34 -6.74
C LEU A 210 2.92 28.40 -7.53
N ARG A 211 2.93 28.08 -8.82
CA ARG A 211 1.70 27.99 -9.63
C ARG A 211 0.78 26.87 -9.16
N PHE A 212 1.33 25.72 -8.77
CA PHE A 212 0.57 24.63 -8.14
C PHE A 212 -0.02 25.07 -6.81
N LEU A 213 0.76 25.74 -5.95
CA LEU A 213 0.26 26.31 -4.69
C LEU A 213 -0.88 27.31 -4.94
N ALA A 214 -0.74 28.19 -5.94
CA ALA A 214 -1.77 29.16 -6.30
C ALA A 214 -3.05 28.47 -6.78
N CYS A 215 -2.94 27.43 -7.59
CA CYS A 215 -4.06 26.60 -8.02
C CYS A 215 -4.77 25.96 -6.81
N ASP A 216 -4.01 25.31 -5.93
CA ASP A 216 -4.56 24.62 -4.76
C ASP A 216 -5.30 25.59 -3.82
N LEU A 217 -4.70 26.75 -3.53
CA LEU A 217 -5.26 27.72 -2.58
C LEU A 217 -6.36 28.60 -3.16
N TYR A 218 -6.31 28.94 -4.45
CA TYR A 218 -7.13 30.02 -4.99
C TYR A 218 -8.08 29.59 -6.12
N LEU A 219 -7.78 28.50 -6.84
CA LEU A 219 -8.67 27.96 -7.88
C LEU A 219 -9.51 26.79 -7.36
N LEU A 220 -8.91 25.87 -6.60
CA LEU A 220 -9.56 24.63 -6.15
C LEU A 220 -10.25 24.76 -4.79
N ASP A 221 -9.76 25.64 -3.91
CA ASP A 221 -10.41 25.91 -2.62
C ASP A 221 -11.75 26.64 -2.83
N LYS A 222 -12.82 26.03 -2.32
CA LYS A 222 -14.18 26.61 -2.34
C LYS A 222 -14.29 27.86 -1.48
N GLN A 223 -13.42 28.02 -0.48
CA GLN A 223 -13.39 29.18 0.41
C GLN A 223 -12.36 30.22 -0.02
N SER A 224 -11.87 30.14 -1.26
CA SER A 224 -10.98 31.13 -1.87
C SER A 224 -11.67 32.48 -2.02
N ASP A 225 -10.93 33.53 -1.68
CA ASP A 225 -11.30 34.94 -1.86
C ASP A 225 -10.73 35.55 -3.14
N ALA A 226 -10.13 34.73 -4.03
CA ALA A 226 -9.62 35.17 -5.31
C ALA A 226 -10.75 35.58 -6.27
N THR A 227 -10.50 36.64 -7.02
CA THR A 227 -11.38 37.16 -8.07
C THR A 227 -11.43 36.21 -9.28
N ASP A 228 -12.48 36.32 -10.09
CA ASP A 228 -12.60 35.51 -11.31
C ASP A 228 -11.46 35.79 -12.31
N ALA A 229 -10.95 37.02 -12.35
CA ALA A 229 -9.79 37.37 -13.18
C ALA A 229 -8.50 36.66 -12.71
N GLU A 230 -8.25 36.64 -11.39
CA GLU A 230 -7.11 35.90 -10.82
C GLU A 230 -7.24 34.40 -11.07
N LYS A 231 -8.44 33.84 -10.88
CA LYS A 231 -8.71 32.42 -11.16
C LYS A 231 -8.50 32.07 -12.64
N ALA A 232 -8.91 32.94 -13.55
CA ALA A 232 -8.69 32.75 -14.98
C ALA A 232 -7.20 32.70 -15.33
N ILE A 233 -6.38 33.58 -14.75
CA ILE A 233 -4.91 33.58 -14.94
C ILE A 233 -4.30 32.26 -14.42
N ILE A 234 -4.70 31.80 -13.23
CA ILE A 234 -4.20 30.55 -12.66
C ILE A 234 -4.58 29.36 -13.55
N LEU A 235 -5.80 29.35 -14.08
CA LEU A 235 -6.25 28.30 -15.01
C LEU A 235 -5.40 28.28 -16.29
N VAL A 236 -5.09 29.45 -16.85
CA VAL A 236 -4.20 29.58 -18.03
C VAL A 236 -2.83 28.96 -17.72
N TRP A 237 -2.23 29.26 -16.57
CA TRP A 237 -0.95 28.64 -16.18
C TRP A 237 -1.00 27.12 -16.11
N MET A 238 -2.13 26.55 -15.65
CA MET A 238 -2.28 25.10 -15.57
C MET A 238 -2.44 24.46 -16.96
N GLU A 239 -3.24 25.06 -17.83
CA GLU A 239 -3.46 24.60 -19.21
C GLU A 239 -2.17 24.68 -20.05
N GLU A 240 -1.48 25.81 -20.00
CA GLU A 240 -0.20 26.00 -20.70
C GLU A 240 0.89 25.08 -20.15
N GLY A 241 0.90 24.84 -18.83
CA GLY A 241 1.82 23.89 -18.19
C GLY A 241 1.64 22.47 -18.69
N LEU A 242 0.39 21.97 -18.74
CA LEU A 242 0.09 20.66 -19.30
C LEU A 242 0.49 20.57 -20.78
N GLN A 243 0.17 21.59 -21.57
CA GLN A 243 0.52 21.63 -22.98
C GLN A 243 2.05 21.57 -23.19
N ARG A 244 2.82 22.30 -22.38
CA ARG A 244 4.29 22.26 -22.39
C ARG A 244 4.82 20.87 -22.06
N CYS A 245 4.26 20.21 -21.04
CA CYS A 245 4.61 18.84 -20.68
C CYS A 245 4.34 17.85 -21.83
N VAL A 246 3.22 18.03 -22.55
CA VAL A 246 2.90 17.22 -23.74
C VAL A 246 3.94 17.44 -24.86
N GLU A 247 4.34 18.69 -25.11
CA GLU A 247 5.32 19.05 -26.15
C GLU A 247 6.73 18.52 -25.83
N GLN A 248 7.13 18.61 -24.56
CA GLN A 248 8.42 18.11 -24.08
C GLN A 248 8.42 16.59 -23.89
N GLY A 249 7.24 15.98 -23.77
CA GLY A 249 7.09 14.56 -23.49
C GLY A 249 7.39 14.19 -22.03
N ASP A 250 7.10 15.07 -21.08
CA ASP A 250 7.30 14.84 -19.64
C ASP A 250 6.01 14.43 -18.93
N PRO A 251 5.80 13.13 -18.64
CA PRO A 251 4.61 12.67 -17.92
C PRO A 251 4.60 13.03 -16.43
N PHE A 252 5.76 13.35 -15.82
CA PHE A 252 5.88 13.50 -14.38
C PHE A 252 5.26 14.81 -13.89
N ASP A 253 5.68 15.97 -14.41
CA ASP A 253 5.00 17.22 -14.12
C ASP A 253 3.65 17.32 -14.85
N GLY A 254 3.52 16.65 -16.00
CA GLY A 254 2.25 16.53 -16.72
C GLY A 254 1.11 15.95 -15.85
N GLU A 255 1.40 14.96 -15.00
CA GLU A 255 0.42 14.41 -14.05
C GLU A 255 -0.09 15.49 -13.08
N ARG A 256 0.82 16.29 -12.52
CA ARG A 256 0.50 17.31 -11.51
C ARG A 256 -0.39 18.42 -12.06
N PHE A 257 -0.19 18.80 -13.32
CA PHE A 257 -1.09 19.71 -14.04
C PHE A 257 -2.45 19.05 -14.34
N ALA A 258 -2.43 17.83 -14.90
CA ALA A 258 -3.63 17.12 -15.31
C ALA A 258 -4.57 16.82 -14.13
N GLU A 259 -4.04 16.43 -12.96
CA GLU A 259 -4.85 16.17 -11.76
C GLU A 259 -5.59 17.42 -11.28
N ARG A 260 -4.91 18.58 -11.27
CA ARG A 260 -5.52 19.85 -10.85
C ARG A 260 -6.58 20.32 -11.83
N LEU A 261 -6.30 20.20 -13.14
CA LEU A 261 -7.27 20.51 -14.19
C LEU A 261 -8.47 19.55 -14.15
N ASP A 262 -8.27 18.25 -13.92
CA ASP A 262 -9.37 17.30 -13.73
C ASP A 262 -10.22 17.70 -12.53
N LEU A 263 -9.61 18.02 -11.38
CA LEU A 263 -10.33 18.48 -10.18
C LEU A 263 -11.15 19.75 -10.43
N HIS A 264 -10.61 20.70 -11.20
CA HIS A 264 -11.29 21.92 -11.59
C HIS A 264 -12.51 21.62 -12.49
N TYR A 265 -12.31 20.88 -13.59
CA TYR A 265 -13.35 20.62 -14.59
C TYR A 265 -14.36 19.54 -14.21
N ARG A 266 -14.07 18.71 -13.21
CA ARG A 266 -14.99 17.68 -12.69
C ARG A 266 -16.38 18.22 -12.36
N ARG A 267 -16.50 19.53 -12.08
CA ARG A 267 -17.76 20.21 -11.77
C ARG A 267 -18.23 21.08 -12.95
N GLY A 268 -18.82 20.44 -13.96
CA GLY A 268 -19.67 21.14 -14.93
C GLY A 268 -19.07 21.41 -16.31
N ASP A 269 -17.82 21.00 -16.58
CA ASP A 269 -17.21 21.09 -17.91
C ASP A 269 -16.62 19.74 -18.33
N ALA A 270 -17.50 18.86 -18.81
CA ALA A 270 -17.11 17.53 -19.27
C ALA A 270 -16.21 17.58 -20.51
N GLU A 271 -16.35 18.60 -21.36
CA GLU A 271 -15.58 18.72 -22.60
C GLU A 271 -14.12 19.07 -22.30
N SER A 272 -13.88 20.08 -21.47
CA SER A 272 -12.51 20.42 -21.03
C SER A 272 -11.88 19.29 -20.23
N ARG A 273 -12.66 18.62 -19.37
CA ARG A 273 -12.18 17.44 -18.63
C ARG A 273 -11.72 16.33 -19.58
N GLN A 274 -12.47 16.06 -20.63
CA GLN A 274 -12.09 15.08 -21.65
C GLN A 274 -10.89 15.53 -22.47
N ARG A 275 -10.75 16.82 -22.80
CA ARG A 275 -9.56 17.38 -23.47
C ARG A 275 -8.31 17.14 -22.64
N VAL A 276 -8.34 17.48 -21.36
CA VAL A 276 -7.23 17.27 -20.41
C VAL A 276 -6.87 15.79 -20.32
N ALA A 277 -7.88 14.91 -20.18
CA ALA A 277 -7.68 13.47 -20.14
C ALA A 277 -7.04 12.93 -21.43
N ARG A 278 -7.43 13.43 -22.61
CA ARG A 278 -6.79 13.07 -23.90
C ARG A 278 -5.35 13.56 -23.99
N ALA A 279 -5.06 14.77 -23.55
CA ALA A 279 -3.71 15.32 -23.54
C ALA A 279 -2.78 14.49 -22.66
N PHE A 280 -3.17 14.28 -21.39
CA PHE A 280 -2.34 13.53 -20.44
C PHE A 280 -2.31 12.02 -20.74
N GLY A 281 -3.44 11.42 -21.09
CA GLY A 281 -3.48 10.01 -21.50
C GLY A 281 -2.64 9.74 -22.75
N GLY A 282 -2.67 10.64 -23.74
CA GLY A 282 -1.84 10.54 -24.95
C GLY A 282 -0.35 10.68 -24.63
N LEU A 283 0.00 11.58 -23.71
CA LEU A 283 1.37 11.72 -23.20
C LEU A 283 1.87 10.44 -22.51
N LEU A 284 1.05 9.84 -21.64
CA LEU A 284 1.37 8.56 -21.01
C LEU A 284 1.54 7.44 -22.03
N GLU A 285 0.68 7.37 -23.06
CA GLU A 285 0.79 6.38 -24.13
C GLU A 285 2.07 6.56 -24.96
N ALA A 286 2.46 7.80 -25.25
CA ALA A 286 3.69 8.12 -25.97
C ALA A 286 4.93 7.80 -25.15
N TRP A 287 4.90 8.05 -23.84
CA TRP A 287 5.96 7.68 -22.91
C TRP A 287 6.09 6.15 -22.77
N ALA A 288 4.96 5.47 -22.60
CA ALA A 288 4.88 4.01 -22.53
C ALA A 288 5.53 3.34 -23.75
N ALA A 289 5.30 3.88 -24.96
CA ALA A 289 5.84 3.33 -26.19
C ALA A 289 7.38 3.38 -26.30
N LYS A 290 8.06 4.20 -25.48
CA LYS A 290 9.53 4.29 -25.42
C LYS A 290 10.14 3.38 -24.34
N GLY A 291 9.32 2.89 -23.41
CA GLY A 291 9.77 2.14 -22.25
C GLY A 291 9.93 0.64 -22.51
N ASN A 292 10.49 -0.05 -21.51
CA ASN A 292 10.45 -1.51 -21.45
C ASN A 292 9.04 -2.00 -21.09
N GLY A 293 8.78 -3.30 -21.19
CA GLY A 293 7.46 -3.89 -20.97
C GLY A 293 6.83 -3.52 -19.61
N MET A 294 7.63 -3.46 -18.54
CA MET A 294 7.14 -3.04 -17.21
C MET A 294 6.72 -1.57 -17.16
N LEU A 295 7.56 -0.65 -17.65
CA LEU A 295 7.25 0.78 -17.69
C LEU A 295 6.07 1.05 -18.64
N ALA A 296 6.01 0.36 -19.78
CA ALA A 296 4.91 0.45 -20.72
C ALA A 296 3.60 -0.01 -20.08
N MET A 297 3.61 -1.16 -19.39
CA MET A 297 2.44 -1.69 -18.68
C MET A 297 1.92 -0.69 -17.64
N HIS A 298 2.80 -0.12 -16.82
CA HIS A 298 2.42 0.87 -15.81
C HIS A 298 1.74 2.10 -16.43
N ASN A 299 2.37 2.71 -17.43
CA ASN A 299 1.87 3.94 -18.05
C ASN A 299 0.59 3.70 -18.88
N TYR A 300 0.46 2.58 -19.59
CA TYR A 300 -0.78 2.24 -20.29
C TYR A 300 -1.94 1.99 -19.32
N LYS A 301 -1.69 1.35 -18.16
CA LYS A 301 -2.74 1.20 -17.14
C LYS A 301 -3.21 2.54 -16.61
N LYS A 302 -2.27 3.43 -16.28
CA LYS A 302 -2.60 4.79 -15.82
C LYS A 302 -3.37 5.57 -16.88
N ALA A 303 -2.97 5.49 -18.15
CA ALA A 303 -3.70 6.12 -19.26
C ALA A 303 -5.14 5.58 -19.39
N HIS A 304 -5.31 4.27 -19.25
CA HIS A 304 -6.63 3.64 -19.24
C HIS A 304 -7.51 4.16 -18.08
N GLU A 305 -6.97 4.30 -16.87
CA GLU A 305 -7.67 4.87 -15.71
C GLU A 305 -8.07 6.34 -15.94
N VAL A 306 -7.16 7.15 -16.49
CA VAL A 306 -7.41 8.55 -16.86
C VAL A 306 -8.58 8.65 -17.85
N TYR A 307 -8.58 7.84 -18.91
CA TYR A 307 -9.67 7.80 -19.88
C TYR A 307 -10.99 7.35 -19.28
N GLN A 308 -10.99 6.30 -18.45
CA GLN A 308 -12.20 5.85 -17.77
C GLN A 308 -12.77 6.92 -16.84
N ALA A 309 -11.92 7.58 -16.04
CA ALA A 309 -12.34 8.62 -15.10
C ALA A 309 -13.00 9.82 -15.80
N ALA A 310 -12.60 10.10 -17.05
CA ALA A 310 -13.17 11.15 -17.91
C ALA A 310 -14.34 10.68 -18.80
N GLY A 311 -14.73 9.40 -18.75
CA GLY A 311 -15.82 8.83 -19.55
C GLY A 311 -15.46 8.50 -21.00
N LEU A 312 -14.17 8.47 -21.35
CA LEU A 312 -13.64 8.21 -22.69
C LEU A 312 -13.56 6.70 -22.98
N SER A 313 -14.71 6.07 -23.18
CA SER A 313 -14.83 4.61 -23.30
C SER A 313 -14.12 4.01 -24.52
N SER A 314 -14.07 4.74 -25.65
CA SER A 314 -13.37 4.31 -26.87
C SER A 314 -11.86 4.26 -26.67
N GLU A 315 -11.30 5.33 -26.12
CA GLU A 315 -9.88 5.50 -25.84
C GLU A 315 -9.42 4.50 -24.77
N ALA A 316 -10.19 4.35 -23.69
CA ALA A 316 -9.95 3.31 -22.68
C ALA A 316 -9.92 1.91 -23.31
N LYS A 317 -10.89 1.57 -24.16
CA LYS A 317 -10.90 0.26 -24.85
C LYS A 317 -9.67 0.07 -25.76
N ALA A 318 -9.23 1.12 -26.46
CA ALA A 318 -8.06 1.06 -27.33
C ALA A 318 -6.77 0.81 -26.53
N VAL A 319 -6.57 1.51 -25.41
CA VAL A 319 -5.40 1.33 -24.54
C VAL A 319 -5.39 -0.05 -23.88
N ARG A 320 -6.55 -0.64 -23.60
CA ARG A 320 -6.62 -1.99 -23.01
C ARG A 320 -5.86 -3.05 -23.82
N GLY A 321 -5.90 -2.96 -25.16
CA GLY A 321 -5.11 -3.84 -26.01
C GLY A 321 -3.59 -3.64 -25.84
N LYS A 322 -3.15 -2.39 -25.65
CA LYS A 322 -1.75 -2.05 -25.38
C LYS A 322 -1.29 -2.56 -24.01
N VAL A 323 -2.15 -2.49 -22.99
CA VAL A 323 -1.88 -3.08 -21.66
C VAL A 323 -1.59 -4.58 -21.76
N GLN A 324 -2.37 -5.32 -22.54
CA GLN A 324 -2.16 -6.77 -22.71
C GLN A 324 -0.81 -7.07 -23.39
N SER A 325 -0.49 -6.37 -24.48
CA SER A 325 0.80 -6.52 -25.16
C SER A 325 1.98 -6.17 -24.26
N ALA A 326 1.89 -5.06 -23.52
CA ALA A 326 2.94 -4.65 -22.59
C ALA A 326 3.11 -5.63 -21.42
N THR A 327 2.01 -6.23 -20.93
CA THR A 327 2.08 -7.26 -19.88
C THR A 327 2.77 -8.53 -20.38
N ALA A 328 2.53 -8.93 -21.64
CA ALA A 328 3.25 -10.03 -22.27
C ALA A 328 4.75 -9.74 -22.40
N GLN A 329 5.12 -8.57 -22.94
CA GLN A 329 6.52 -8.14 -23.04
C GLN A 329 7.22 -8.08 -21.68
N SER A 330 6.53 -7.56 -20.66
CA SER A 330 7.05 -7.51 -19.30
C SER A 330 7.44 -8.90 -18.77
N ARG A 331 6.72 -9.96 -19.13
CA ARG A 331 7.06 -11.33 -18.71
C ARG A 331 8.36 -11.81 -19.34
N ASP A 332 8.59 -11.48 -20.60
CA ASP A 332 9.78 -11.88 -21.34
C ASP A 332 11.05 -11.15 -20.85
N GLU A 333 10.89 -9.95 -20.29
CA GLU A 333 11.99 -9.15 -19.73
C GLU A 333 12.36 -9.52 -18.27
N MET A 334 11.53 -10.29 -17.56
CA MET A 334 11.80 -10.66 -16.17
C MET A 334 12.99 -11.62 -16.06
N ALA A 335 13.98 -11.25 -15.25
CA ALA A 335 15.09 -12.14 -14.93
C ALA A 335 14.62 -13.31 -14.05
N ARG A 336 15.00 -14.54 -14.43
CA ARG A 336 14.73 -15.73 -13.63
C ARG A 336 15.78 -15.88 -12.54
N LEU A 337 15.35 -15.82 -11.28
CA LEU A 337 16.14 -16.28 -10.14
C LEU A 337 15.85 -17.76 -9.91
N SER A 338 16.91 -18.55 -9.68
CA SER A 338 16.80 -19.99 -9.46
C SER A 338 17.80 -20.41 -8.40
N THR A 339 17.34 -21.24 -7.46
CA THR A 339 18.19 -21.94 -6.50
C THR A 339 18.02 -23.45 -6.71
N LYS A 340 19.07 -24.22 -6.42
CA LYS A 340 19.02 -25.68 -6.46
C LYS A 340 18.78 -26.18 -5.03
N VAL A 341 17.75 -26.98 -4.86
CA VAL A 341 17.48 -27.69 -3.61
C VAL A 341 17.66 -29.18 -3.88
N GLU A 342 18.43 -29.87 -3.05
CA GLU A 342 18.58 -31.32 -3.09
C GLU A 342 17.75 -31.93 -1.97
N ILE A 343 16.88 -32.89 -2.32
CA ILE A 343 16.07 -33.64 -1.35
C ILE A 343 16.60 -35.08 -1.35
N PRO A 344 17.13 -35.59 -0.22
CA PRO A 344 17.60 -36.96 -0.12
C PRO A 344 16.49 -37.99 -0.44
N GLY A 345 16.82 -39.03 -1.19
CA GLY A 345 15.84 -40.02 -1.65
C GLY A 345 15.24 -40.85 -0.52
N ASP A 346 16.05 -41.18 0.49
CA ASP A 346 15.65 -41.88 1.71
C ASP A 346 14.70 -41.06 2.58
N GLU A 347 14.92 -39.74 2.68
CA GLU A 347 13.97 -38.83 3.34
C GLU A 347 12.63 -38.78 2.60
N MET A 348 12.66 -38.70 1.26
CA MET A 348 11.45 -38.72 0.44
C MET A 348 10.69 -40.05 0.57
N ASP A 349 11.38 -41.18 0.53
CA ASP A 349 10.77 -42.50 0.68
C ASP A 349 10.13 -42.67 2.06
N THR A 350 10.81 -42.20 3.11
CA THR A 350 10.29 -42.20 4.48
C THR A 350 9.03 -41.33 4.60
N PHE A 351 9.05 -40.13 4.00
CA PHE A 351 7.90 -39.25 3.94
C PHE A 351 6.72 -39.91 3.20
N VAL A 352 6.96 -40.51 2.04
CA VAL A 352 5.93 -41.22 1.26
C VAL A 352 5.34 -42.37 2.06
N GLU A 353 6.17 -43.19 2.71
CA GLU A 353 5.70 -44.33 3.52
C GLU A 353 4.83 -43.88 4.70
N SER A 354 5.20 -42.78 5.35
CA SER A 354 4.43 -42.23 6.49
C SER A 354 2.98 -41.89 6.12
N ILE A 355 2.74 -41.51 4.86
CA ILE A 355 1.42 -41.14 4.35
C ILE A 355 0.71 -42.34 3.70
N VAL A 356 1.38 -43.04 2.79
CA VAL A 356 0.76 -44.10 1.96
C VAL A 356 0.35 -45.31 2.79
N GLY A 357 1.16 -45.70 3.78
CA GLY A 357 0.88 -46.79 4.72
C GLY A 357 0.39 -48.08 4.06
N GLN A 358 -0.39 -48.88 4.80
CA GLN A 358 -0.95 -50.16 4.32
C GLN A 358 -2.48 -50.12 4.16
N GLU A 359 -3.18 -49.25 4.89
CA GLU A 359 -4.64 -49.19 4.88
C GLU A 359 -5.12 -47.98 4.07
N TRP A 360 -6.04 -48.21 3.13
CA TRP A 360 -6.49 -47.22 2.16
C TRP A 360 -7.18 -46.01 2.79
N SER A 361 -8.10 -46.26 3.72
CA SER A 361 -8.88 -45.18 4.35
C SER A 361 -8.00 -44.26 5.19
N GLU A 362 -7.02 -44.83 5.89
CA GLU A 362 -6.05 -44.09 6.67
C GLU A 362 -5.08 -43.32 5.79
N ALA A 363 -4.60 -43.93 4.71
CA ALA A 363 -3.72 -43.28 3.75
C ALA A 363 -4.37 -42.05 3.11
N LEU A 364 -5.67 -42.12 2.78
CA LEU A 364 -6.44 -40.99 2.28
C LEU A 364 -6.58 -39.86 3.30
N ARG A 365 -6.86 -40.18 4.57
CA ARG A 365 -6.94 -39.17 5.65
C ARG A 365 -5.61 -38.46 5.82
N ARG A 366 -4.51 -39.21 5.87
CA ARG A 366 -3.15 -38.65 5.98
C ARG A 366 -2.79 -37.79 4.78
N PHE A 367 -3.12 -38.25 3.57
CA PHE A 367 -2.89 -37.48 2.34
C PHE A 367 -3.65 -36.16 2.35
N VAL A 368 -4.95 -36.19 2.64
CA VAL A 368 -5.77 -34.98 2.69
C VAL A 368 -5.25 -34.01 3.75
N ALA A 369 -4.96 -34.50 4.95
CA ALA A 369 -4.47 -33.69 6.06
C ALA A 369 -3.09 -33.06 5.77
N ASN A 370 -2.13 -33.81 5.21
CA ASN A 370 -0.78 -33.30 4.93
C ASN A 370 -0.74 -32.21 3.87
N PHE A 371 -1.67 -32.23 2.91
CA PHE A 371 -1.66 -31.26 1.81
C PHE A 371 -2.74 -30.19 1.91
N LEU A 372 -3.55 -30.21 2.98
CA LEU A 372 -4.42 -29.10 3.39
C LEU A 372 -3.59 -28.09 4.19
N HIS A 373 -3.08 -27.08 3.50
CA HIS A 373 -2.27 -26.05 4.14
C HIS A 373 -3.16 -25.06 4.88
N ARG A 374 -2.75 -24.70 6.10
CA ARG A 374 -3.52 -23.82 7.00
C ARG A 374 -3.06 -22.37 6.89
N ARG A 375 -3.93 -21.43 7.29
CA ARG A 375 -3.59 -19.99 7.33
C ARG A 375 -2.31 -19.74 8.11
N ALA A 376 -2.19 -20.35 9.30
CA ALA A 376 -1.04 -20.13 10.18
C ALA A 376 0.30 -20.51 9.52
N GLU A 377 0.31 -21.51 8.64
CA GLU A 377 1.50 -21.90 7.87
C GLU A 377 1.87 -20.84 6.84
N PHE A 378 0.88 -20.28 6.13
CA PHE A 378 1.11 -19.20 5.17
C PHE A 378 1.61 -17.93 5.86
N GLU A 379 1.03 -17.59 7.02
CA GLU A 379 1.47 -16.46 7.84
C GLU A 379 2.90 -16.65 8.33
N LYS A 380 3.24 -17.82 8.89
CA LYS A 380 4.60 -18.14 9.31
C LYS A 380 5.62 -18.02 8.17
N GLN A 381 5.27 -18.54 6.99
CA GLN A 381 6.13 -18.45 5.79
C GLN A 381 6.27 -17.02 5.27
N LEU A 382 5.20 -16.21 5.37
CA LEU A 382 5.25 -14.79 5.03
C LEU A 382 6.15 -14.04 5.99
N ASP A 383 5.99 -14.26 7.30
CA ASP A 383 6.74 -13.56 8.34
C ASP A 383 8.24 -13.88 8.28
N SER A 384 8.62 -15.15 8.18
CA SER A 384 10.01 -15.58 7.98
C SER A 384 10.66 -14.89 6.77
N TRP A 385 9.91 -14.75 5.68
CA TRP A 385 10.43 -14.11 4.48
C TRP A 385 10.57 -12.59 4.63
N LEU A 386 9.64 -11.94 5.33
CA LEU A 386 9.69 -10.51 5.63
C LEU A 386 10.84 -10.16 6.56
N GLU A 387 11.13 -11.02 7.55
CA GLU A 387 12.29 -10.89 8.45
C GLU A 387 13.61 -10.88 7.67
N GLY A 388 13.75 -11.77 6.68
CA GLY A 388 14.93 -11.82 5.82
C GLY A 388 15.03 -10.70 4.77
N SER A 389 13.98 -9.90 4.58
CA SER A 389 13.85 -8.98 3.43
C SER A 389 13.19 -7.65 3.79
N THR A 390 13.83 -6.83 4.64
CA THR A 390 13.27 -5.55 5.14
C THR A 390 12.77 -4.61 4.02
N MET A 391 13.50 -4.53 2.89
CA MET A 391 13.07 -3.73 1.75
C MET A 391 11.80 -4.27 1.07
N TYR A 392 11.67 -5.59 0.95
CA TYR A 392 10.50 -6.21 0.33
C TYR A 392 9.23 -5.92 1.13
N GLY A 393 9.36 -5.90 2.45
CA GLY A 393 8.28 -5.53 3.34
C GLY A 393 7.71 -4.14 3.05
N LEU A 394 8.50 -3.16 2.59
CA LEU A 394 8.05 -1.77 2.46
C LEU A 394 7.53 -1.42 1.06
N LEU A 395 7.73 -2.28 0.07
CA LEU A 395 7.46 -1.97 -1.34
C LEU A 395 6.16 -2.60 -1.83
N SER A 396 5.36 -1.80 -2.55
CA SER A 396 4.25 -2.29 -3.35
C SER A 396 4.73 -3.16 -4.50
N GLN A 397 3.90 -4.10 -4.94
CA GLN A 397 4.27 -5.06 -5.98
C GLN A 397 3.21 -5.14 -7.07
N THR A 398 3.61 -5.58 -8.26
CA THR A 398 2.67 -5.94 -9.31
C THR A 398 2.90 -7.40 -9.68
N VAL A 399 1.90 -8.24 -9.45
CA VAL A 399 1.93 -9.66 -9.77
C VAL A 399 1.25 -9.88 -11.11
N ILE A 400 1.93 -10.51 -12.06
CA ILE A 400 1.30 -10.96 -13.29
C ILE A 400 0.69 -12.35 -13.02
N THR A 401 -0.64 -12.43 -12.99
CA THR A 401 -1.41 -13.64 -12.74
C THR A 401 -1.24 -14.64 -13.88
N GLU A 402 -1.68 -15.89 -13.70
CA GLU A 402 -1.57 -16.89 -14.77
C GLU A 402 -2.35 -16.53 -16.04
N SER A 403 -3.48 -15.80 -15.93
CA SER A 403 -4.29 -15.36 -17.08
C SER A 403 -3.58 -14.36 -17.99
N GLY A 404 -2.47 -13.76 -17.54
CA GLY A 404 -1.82 -12.67 -18.28
C GLY A 404 -2.26 -11.28 -17.83
N ASP A 405 -3.09 -11.19 -16.80
CA ASP A 405 -3.46 -9.93 -16.17
C ASP A 405 -2.42 -9.57 -15.10
N SER A 406 -2.33 -8.29 -14.76
CA SER A 406 -1.46 -7.82 -13.68
C SER A 406 -2.29 -7.22 -12.55
N VAL A 407 -2.02 -7.65 -11.33
CA VAL A 407 -2.68 -7.21 -10.09
C VAL A 407 -1.67 -6.39 -9.29
N ALA A 408 -2.02 -5.16 -8.95
CA ALA A 408 -1.22 -4.32 -8.07
C ALA A 408 -1.53 -4.67 -6.61
N LEU A 409 -0.50 -4.96 -5.82
CA LEU A 409 -0.57 -5.19 -4.39
C LEU A 409 0.11 -4.03 -3.67
N LYS A 410 -0.54 -3.55 -2.62
CA LYS A 410 0.10 -2.64 -1.67
C LYS A 410 1.21 -3.36 -0.89
N SER A 411 1.94 -2.63 -0.07
CA SER A 411 2.96 -3.26 0.77
C SER A 411 2.33 -4.28 1.73
N PRO A 412 3.08 -5.30 2.17
CA PRO A 412 2.63 -6.25 3.20
C PRO A 412 2.05 -5.61 4.47
N GLN A 413 2.45 -4.40 4.88
CA GLN A 413 1.86 -3.72 6.05
C GLN A 413 0.47 -3.15 5.75
N GLU A 414 0.22 -2.74 4.51
CA GLU A 414 -1.05 -2.15 4.09
C GLU A 414 -2.07 -3.19 3.61
N ASP A 415 -1.61 -4.33 3.06
CA ASP A 415 -2.45 -5.39 2.49
C ASP A 415 -1.92 -6.81 2.78
N ARG A 416 -1.83 -7.15 4.07
CA ARG A 416 -1.31 -8.47 4.51
C ARG A 416 -2.10 -9.65 3.93
N GLU A 417 -3.42 -9.52 3.76
CA GLU A 417 -4.30 -10.60 3.29
C GLU A 417 -3.97 -11.05 1.85
N SER A 418 -3.75 -10.10 0.93
CA SER A 418 -3.33 -10.43 -0.44
C SER A 418 -1.98 -11.14 -0.46
N HIS A 419 -1.05 -10.74 0.41
CA HIS A 419 0.27 -11.37 0.53
C HIS A 419 0.18 -12.78 1.12
N ILE A 420 -0.70 -13.04 2.10
CA ILE A 420 -0.96 -14.39 2.62
C ILE A 420 -1.44 -15.31 1.49
N ILE A 421 -2.37 -14.85 0.64
CA ILE A 421 -2.90 -15.66 -0.47
C ILE A 421 -1.82 -15.93 -1.51
N LEU A 422 -1.06 -14.91 -1.91
CA LEU A 422 0.04 -15.06 -2.85
C LEU A 422 1.09 -16.06 -2.33
N LYS A 423 1.44 -15.95 -1.04
CA LYS A 423 2.37 -16.86 -0.38
C LYS A 423 1.82 -18.28 -0.30
N GLY A 424 0.54 -18.42 0.01
CA GLY A 424 -0.13 -19.73 0.01
C GLY A 424 -0.09 -20.40 -1.37
N ALA A 425 -0.33 -19.65 -2.44
CA ALA A 425 -0.23 -20.17 -3.81
C ALA A 425 1.19 -20.58 -4.20
N GLU A 426 2.21 -19.88 -3.69
CA GLU A 426 3.62 -20.24 -3.85
C GLU A 426 3.96 -21.54 -3.09
N VAL A 427 3.61 -21.62 -1.80
CA VAL A 427 3.82 -22.81 -0.96
C VAL A 427 3.16 -24.05 -1.59
N MET A 428 1.92 -23.92 -2.06
CA MET A 428 1.21 -25.03 -2.71
C MET A 428 1.89 -25.54 -3.98
N ARG A 429 2.55 -24.65 -4.76
CA ARG A 429 3.31 -25.01 -5.95
C ARG A 429 4.59 -25.76 -5.59
N PHE A 430 5.29 -25.34 -4.54
CA PHE A 430 6.45 -26.08 -4.03
C PHE A 430 6.07 -27.45 -3.46
N ALA A 431 4.94 -27.53 -2.75
CA ALA A 431 4.42 -28.77 -2.19
C ALA A 431 4.10 -29.85 -3.25
N GLU A 432 3.96 -29.49 -4.53
CA GLU A 432 3.75 -30.45 -5.62
C GLU A 432 4.90 -31.47 -5.75
N VAL A 433 6.14 -31.09 -5.41
CA VAL A 433 7.29 -31.98 -5.47
C VAL A 433 7.11 -33.17 -4.51
N PHE A 434 6.49 -32.93 -3.35
CA PHE A 434 6.20 -33.94 -2.33
C PHE A 434 4.86 -34.65 -2.58
N MET A 435 3.86 -33.95 -3.13
CA MET A 435 2.54 -34.53 -3.42
C MET A 435 2.59 -35.63 -4.49
N ARG A 436 3.40 -35.44 -5.53
CA ARG A 436 3.49 -36.37 -6.66
C ARG A 436 3.91 -37.80 -6.27
N PRO A 437 5.04 -38.02 -5.55
CA PRO A 437 5.45 -39.37 -5.17
C PRO A 437 4.47 -40.02 -4.19
N VAL A 438 3.83 -39.24 -3.31
CA VAL A 438 2.78 -39.75 -2.42
C VAL A 438 1.58 -40.25 -3.22
N LEU A 439 1.10 -39.49 -4.21
CA LEU A 439 0.02 -39.93 -5.09
C LEU A 439 0.41 -41.15 -5.93
N ASP A 440 1.63 -41.21 -6.47
CA ASP A 440 2.11 -42.40 -7.18
C ASP A 440 2.11 -43.63 -6.25
N GLY A 441 2.61 -43.49 -5.03
CA GLY A 441 2.59 -44.53 -4.01
C GLY A 441 1.17 -44.97 -3.65
N LEU A 442 0.23 -44.03 -3.46
CA LEU A 442 -1.18 -44.30 -3.20
C LEU A 442 -1.82 -45.09 -4.34
N LEU A 443 -1.65 -44.63 -5.59
CA LEU A 443 -2.25 -45.26 -6.76
C LEU A 443 -1.75 -46.68 -6.98
N VAL A 444 -0.44 -46.89 -6.83
CA VAL A 444 0.21 -48.19 -7.04
C VAL A 444 -0.09 -49.15 -5.90
N ARG A 445 0.17 -48.75 -4.65
CA ARG A 445 0.05 -49.67 -3.49
C ARG A 445 -1.38 -50.12 -3.24
N HIS A 446 -2.34 -49.22 -3.44
CA HIS A 446 -3.75 -49.51 -3.21
C HIS A 446 -4.49 -49.91 -4.49
N GLU A 447 -3.77 -50.20 -5.57
CA GLU A 447 -4.31 -50.63 -6.87
C GLU A 447 -5.50 -49.78 -7.31
N VAL A 448 -5.33 -48.46 -7.26
CA VAL A 448 -6.45 -47.53 -7.39
C VAL A 448 -6.97 -47.51 -8.82
N THR A 449 -8.25 -47.83 -8.97
CA THR A 449 -8.97 -47.77 -10.25
C THR A 449 -9.94 -46.58 -10.28
N PRO A 450 -10.44 -46.18 -11.46
CA PRO A 450 -11.50 -45.18 -11.54
C PRO A 450 -12.74 -45.53 -10.72
N ASN A 451 -13.06 -46.82 -10.59
CA ASN A 451 -14.16 -47.30 -9.75
C ASN A 451 -13.88 -47.10 -8.27
N LYS A 452 -12.63 -47.32 -7.81
CA LYS A 452 -12.27 -47.10 -6.40
C LYS A 452 -12.39 -45.63 -5.98
N PHE A 453 -12.05 -44.69 -6.87
CA PHE A 453 -12.35 -43.27 -6.63
C PHE A 453 -13.84 -42.97 -6.63
N LEU A 454 -14.59 -43.62 -7.52
CA LEU A 454 -16.02 -43.42 -7.63
C LEU A 454 -16.77 -43.92 -6.38
N GLU A 455 -16.39 -45.09 -5.89
CA GLU A 455 -16.87 -45.68 -4.63
C GLU A 455 -16.67 -44.71 -3.46
N LEU A 456 -15.51 -44.05 -3.36
CA LEU A 456 -15.30 -43.02 -2.34
C LEU A 456 -16.25 -41.84 -2.49
N THR A 457 -16.46 -41.34 -3.71
CA THR A 457 -17.38 -40.22 -3.91
C THR A 457 -18.84 -40.57 -3.58
N ASP A 458 -19.25 -41.83 -3.77
CA ASP A 458 -20.60 -42.30 -3.42
C ASP A 458 -20.89 -42.27 -1.91
N GLU A 459 -19.82 -42.33 -1.11
CA GLU A 459 -19.92 -42.22 0.34
C GLU A 459 -20.21 -40.78 0.79
N SER A 460 -20.14 -39.78 -0.09
CA SER A 460 -20.42 -38.37 0.25
C SER A 460 -21.74 -37.89 -0.37
N PRO A 461 -22.61 -37.17 0.37
CA PRO A 461 -23.84 -36.62 -0.19
C PRO A 461 -23.59 -35.45 -1.14
N LEU A 462 -22.34 -34.98 -1.29
CA LEU A 462 -21.98 -33.88 -2.18
C LEU A 462 -21.87 -34.29 -3.65
N PHE A 463 -21.64 -35.58 -3.91
CA PHE A 463 -21.48 -36.14 -5.24
C PHE A 463 -22.71 -36.98 -5.59
N LEU A 464 -23.66 -36.36 -6.28
CA LEU A 464 -24.97 -36.94 -6.58
C LEU A 464 -24.90 -38.08 -7.62
N ASP A 465 -25.81 -39.04 -7.51
CA ASP A 465 -25.89 -40.21 -8.39
C ASP A 465 -26.04 -39.84 -9.88
N ASP A 466 -26.76 -38.76 -10.19
CA ASP A 466 -26.95 -38.27 -11.57
C ASP A 466 -25.65 -37.71 -12.20
N ARG A 467 -24.62 -37.46 -11.38
CA ARG A 467 -23.29 -37.01 -11.79
C ARG A 467 -22.24 -38.11 -11.83
N ARG A 468 -22.57 -39.31 -11.35
CA ARG A 468 -21.69 -40.48 -11.29
C ARG A 468 -20.98 -40.76 -12.62
N SER A 469 -21.69 -40.64 -13.74
CA SER A 469 -21.12 -40.86 -15.08
C SER A 469 -20.04 -39.84 -15.46
N MET A 470 -20.20 -38.57 -15.06
CA MET A 470 -19.20 -37.52 -15.29
C MET A 470 -17.98 -37.71 -14.40
N LEU A 471 -18.20 -38.06 -13.13
CA LEU A 471 -17.11 -38.36 -12.18
C LEU A 471 -16.28 -39.56 -12.63
N TYR A 472 -16.93 -40.64 -13.07
CA TYR A 472 -16.23 -41.80 -13.61
C TYR A 472 -15.33 -41.43 -14.80
N ARG A 473 -15.83 -40.60 -15.73
CA ARG A 473 -15.03 -40.13 -16.88
C ARG A 473 -13.86 -39.27 -16.43
N ALA A 474 -14.05 -38.40 -15.44
CA ALA A 474 -12.97 -37.61 -14.86
C ALA A 474 -11.90 -38.52 -14.23
N PHE A 475 -12.27 -39.43 -13.33
CA PHE A 475 -11.32 -40.34 -12.69
C PHE A 475 -10.62 -41.28 -13.68
N LYS A 476 -11.32 -41.73 -14.72
CA LYS A 476 -10.71 -42.48 -15.81
C LYS A 476 -9.64 -41.64 -16.53
N ALA A 477 -9.94 -40.39 -16.85
CA ALA A 477 -8.98 -39.49 -17.46
C ALA A 477 -7.76 -39.27 -16.56
N TYR A 478 -7.96 -39.09 -15.24
CA TYR A 478 -6.87 -38.97 -14.27
C TYR A 478 -5.96 -40.20 -14.27
N CYS A 479 -6.55 -41.41 -14.18
CA CYS A 479 -5.78 -42.67 -14.19
C CYS A 479 -5.02 -42.88 -15.52
N LEU A 480 -5.57 -42.40 -16.64
CA LEU A 480 -4.93 -42.43 -17.95
C LEU A 480 -3.95 -41.27 -18.19
N ARG A 481 -3.74 -40.39 -17.20
CA ARG A 481 -2.89 -39.20 -17.30
C ARG A 481 -3.37 -38.18 -18.34
N ASP A 482 -4.65 -38.22 -18.68
CA ASP A 482 -5.32 -37.18 -19.46
C ASP A 482 -5.77 -36.05 -18.54
N TRP A 483 -4.80 -35.19 -18.19
CA TRP A 483 -5.00 -34.08 -17.26
C TRP A 483 -5.99 -33.05 -17.77
N ALA A 484 -5.98 -32.78 -19.08
CA ALA A 484 -6.89 -31.82 -19.69
C ALA A 484 -8.34 -32.28 -19.50
N THR A 485 -8.66 -33.53 -19.84
CA THR A 485 -10.01 -34.06 -19.64
C THR A 485 -10.37 -34.13 -18.16
N PHE A 486 -9.46 -34.56 -17.28
CA PHE A 486 -9.72 -34.58 -15.83
C PHE A 486 -10.09 -33.20 -15.29
N LEU A 487 -9.26 -32.18 -15.55
CA LEU A 487 -9.46 -30.82 -15.05
C LEU A 487 -10.78 -30.23 -15.53
N HIS A 488 -11.08 -30.32 -16.83
CA HIS A 488 -12.30 -29.76 -17.41
C HIS A 488 -13.57 -30.49 -16.95
N MET A 489 -13.48 -31.78 -16.61
CA MET A 489 -14.62 -32.55 -16.09
C MET A 489 -14.80 -32.40 -14.58
N ALA A 490 -13.70 -32.33 -13.81
CA ALA A 490 -13.74 -32.29 -12.35
C ALA A 490 -14.07 -30.90 -11.78
N VAL A 491 -13.56 -29.80 -12.39
CA VAL A 491 -13.82 -28.43 -11.92
C VAL A 491 -15.32 -28.14 -11.75
N PRO A 492 -16.21 -28.43 -12.74
CA PRO A 492 -17.64 -28.22 -12.57
C PRO A 492 -18.27 -29.10 -11.48
N GLN A 493 -17.76 -30.31 -11.22
CA GLN A 493 -18.28 -31.16 -10.15
C GLN A 493 -17.88 -30.64 -8.77
N VAL A 494 -16.66 -30.13 -8.61
CA VAL A 494 -16.21 -29.46 -7.38
C VAL A 494 -17.05 -28.21 -7.11
N GLU A 495 -17.27 -27.36 -8.11
CA GLU A 495 -18.15 -26.19 -7.94
C GLU A 495 -19.56 -26.61 -7.53
N HIS A 496 -20.12 -27.66 -8.12
CA HIS A 496 -21.43 -28.16 -7.75
C HIS A 496 -21.47 -28.64 -6.28
N ALA A 497 -20.47 -29.41 -5.84
CA ALA A 497 -20.36 -29.88 -4.46
C ALA A 497 -20.32 -28.70 -3.47
N ILE A 498 -19.54 -27.66 -3.75
CA ILE A 498 -19.47 -26.45 -2.91
C ILE A 498 -20.81 -25.70 -2.90
N ARG A 499 -21.51 -25.64 -4.04
CA ARG A 499 -22.85 -25.04 -4.11
C ARG A 499 -23.88 -25.79 -3.26
N LEU A 500 -23.83 -27.12 -3.22
CA LEU A 500 -24.68 -27.93 -2.33
C LEU A 500 -24.36 -27.66 -0.85
N LEU A 501 -23.08 -27.56 -0.49
CA LEU A 501 -22.65 -27.20 0.86
C LEU A 501 -23.18 -25.84 1.29
N PHE A 502 -23.02 -24.83 0.43
CA PHE A 502 -23.54 -23.49 0.70
C PHE A 502 -25.06 -23.48 0.84
N GLN A 503 -25.79 -24.22 -0.01
CA GLN A 503 -27.23 -24.33 0.11
C GLN A 503 -27.64 -24.92 1.47
N HIS A 504 -26.96 -25.97 1.93
CA HIS A 504 -27.21 -26.57 3.24
C HIS A 504 -26.88 -25.62 4.40
N ALA A 505 -25.75 -24.92 4.33
CA ALA A 505 -25.35 -23.94 5.33
C ALA A 505 -26.31 -22.75 5.40
N ALA A 506 -26.69 -22.19 4.25
CA ALA A 506 -27.61 -21.06 4.14
C ALA A 506 -29.02 -21.41 4.66
N GLN A 507 -29.50 -22.63 4.41
CA GLN A 507 -30.77 -23.11 4.95
C GLN A 507 -30.76 -23.20 6.49
N LYS A 508 -29.62 -23.53 7.10
CA LYS A 508 -29.47 -23.51 8.56
C LYS A 508 -29.41 -22.09 9.12
N ALA A 509 -28.82 -21.15 8.38
CA ALA A 509 -28.62 -19.77 8.80
C ALA A 509 -29.85 -18.86 8.63
N THR A 510 -30.81 -19.19 7.73
CA THR A 510 -31.98 -18.34 7.45
C THR A 510 -33.31 -19.04 7.74
N THR A 511 -34.11 -18.45 8.63
CA THR A 511 -35.48 -18.90 8.97
C THR A 511 -36.57 -18.41 8.00
N THR A 512 -36.22 -17.68 6.93
CA THR A 512 -37.21 -17.08 6.00
C THR A 512 -36.96 -17.42 4.53
N SER A 513 -37.98 -17.91 3.85
CA SER A 513 -37.88 -18.56 2.52
C SER A 513 -37.59 -17.64 1.32
N ARG A 514 -37.35 -16.34 1.54
CA ARG A 514 -37.21 -15.33 0.46
C ARG A 514 -35.85 -15.36 -0.26
N ASP A 515 -34.79 -15.88 0.37
CA ASP A 515 -33.45 -15.98 -0.24
C ASP A 515 -33.21 -17.23 -1.12
N SER A 516 -34.17 -18.17 -1.13
CA SER A 516 -34.07 -19.46 -1.84
C SER A 516 -33.96 -19.37 -3.37
N LYS A 517 -34.20 -18.21 -3.99
CA LYS A 517 -33.95 -17.99 -5.43
C LYS A 517 -32.63 -17.26 -5.72
N ARG A 518 -32.08 -16.52 -4.74
CA ARG A 518 -30.90 -15.64 -4.92
C ARG A 518 -29.58 -16.40 -4.90
N TRP A 519 -29.52 -17.55 -4.21
CA TRP A 519 -28.28 -18.35 -4.14
C TRP A 519 -27.85 -18.93 -5.49
N ARG A 520 -28.79 -19.22 -6.40
CA ARG A 520 -28.48 -19.75 -7.75
C ARG A 520 -27.77 -18.73 -8.64
N THR A 521 -27.85 -17.44 -8.31
CA THR A 521 -27.19 -16.36 -9.05
C THR A 521 -25.83 -15.97 -8.47
N LEU A 522 -25.44 -16.53 -7.32
CA LEU A 522 -24.13 -16.23 -6.71
C LEU A 522 -23.00 -16.89 -7.50
N THR A 523 -21.92 -16.13 -7.68
CA THR A 523 -20.66 -16.66 -8.21
C THR A 523 -19.99 -17.56 -7.17
N LEU A 524 -19.07 -18.43 -7.59
CA LEU A 524 -18.33 -19.27 -6.65
C LEU A 524 -17.48 -18.43 -5.68
N ASN A 525 -16.92 -17.30 -6.15
CA ASN A 525 -16.25 -16.31 -5.30
C ASN A 525 -17.16 -15.85 -4.15
N GLN A 526 -18.36 -15.39 -4.47
CA GLN A 526 -19.32 -14.92 -3.45
C GLN A 526 -19.73 -16.03 -2.46
N ILE A 527 -19.80 -17.27 -2.93
CA ILE A 527 -20.11 -18.42 -2.06
C ILE A 527 -18.97 -18.69 -1.09
N LEU A 528 -17.73 -18.69 -1.59
CA LEU A 528 -16.53 -18.90 -0.78
C LEU A 528 -16.18 -17.72 0.15
N ASP A 529 -16.77 -16.54 -0.07
CA ASP A 529 -16.65 -15.38 0.83
C ASP A 529 -17.78 -15.33 1.88
N SER A 530 -18.70 -16.30 1.90
CA SER A 530 -19.86 -16.27 2.80
C SER A 530 -19.55 -16.73 4.22
N SER A 531 -20.08 -16.02 5.22
CA SER A 531 -19.93 -16.39 6.64
C SER A 531 -20.57 -17.75 6.96
N ALA A 532 -21.71 -18.08 6.35
CA ALA A 532 -22.38 -19.36 6.54
C ALA A 532 -21.50 -20.55 6.17
N LEU A 533 -20.72 -20.42 5.09
CA LEU A 533 -19.80 -21.49 4.68
C LEU A 533 -18.52 -21.50 5.54
N ALA A 534 -18.08 -20.32 6.01
CA ALA A 534 -16.96 -20.21 6.95
C ALA A 534 -17.26 -20.92 8.29
N GLU A 535 -18.48 -20.78 8.82
CA GLU A 535 -18.92 -21.49 10.02
C GLU A 535 -18.97 -23.02 9.83
N LEU A 536 -19.28 -23.49 8.62
CA LEU A 536 -19.38 -24.92 8.32
C LEU A 536 -18.02 -25.58 8.03
N LEU A 537 -17.16 -24.94 7.24
CA LEU A 537 -15.89 -25.51 6.78
C LEU A 537 -14.68 -25.10 7.63
N GLY A 538 -14.82 -24.04 8.42
CA GLY A 538 -13.68 -23.38 9.07
C GLY A 538 -12.86 -22.50 8.11
N GLY A 539 -12.09 -21.58 8.70
CA GLY A 539 -11.33 -20.59 7.94
C GLY A 539 -10.23 -21.19 7.05
N ASP A 540 -9.56 -22.24 7.51
CA ASP A 540 -8.44 -22.87 6.77
C ASP A 540 -8.89 -23.55 5.48
N VAL A 541 -9.94 -24.38 5.55
CA VAL A 541 -10.51 -25.06 4.37
C VAL A 541 -11.05 -24.03 3.38
N LEU A 542 -11.72 -22.99 3.88
CA LEU A 542 -12.27 -21.94 3.03
C LEU A 542 -11.17 -21.16 2.31
N LEU A 543 -10.11 -20.77 3.03
CA LEU A 543 -8.94 -20.11 2.45
C LEU A 543 -8.27 -21.01 1.40
N TYR A 544 -8.05 -22.28 1.72
CA TYR A 544 -7.48 -23.27 0.81
C TYR A 544 -8.29 -23.36 -0.50
N LEU A 545 -9.61 -23.50 -0.42
CA LEU A 545 -10.48 -23.55 -1.60
C LEU A 545 -10.45 -22.25 -2.40
N ARG A 546 -10.40 -21.09 -1.75
CA ARG A 546 -10.27 -19.78 -2.43
C ARG A 546 -8.96 -19.68 -3.21
N VAL A 547 -7.83 -20.02 -2.58
CA VAL A 547 -6.51 -20.00 -3.23
C VAL A 547 -6.49 -20.94 -4.43
N VAL A 548 -7.02 -22.16 -4.30
CA VAL A 548 -6.97 -23.15 -5.39
C VAL A 548 -7.94 -22.81 -6.53
N LEU A 549 -9.18 -22.41 -6.21
CA LEU A 549 -10.26 -22.38 -7.20
C LEU A 549 -10.49 -20.99 -7.79
N THR A 550 -10.47 -19.91 -7.01
CA THR A 550 -11.16 -18.68 -7.44
C THR A 550 -10.43 -17.36 -7.23
N HIS A 551 -9.38 -17.32 -6.41
CA HIS A 551 -8.65 -16.08 -6.15
C HIS A 551 -7.62 -15.77 -7.25
N ASP A 552 -7.55 -14.53 -7.73
CA ASP A 552 -6.68 -14.14 -8.86
C ASP A 552 -5.18 -14.19 -8.53
N LEU A 553 -4.82 -13.94 -7.26
CA LEU A 553 -3.45 -14.18 -6.74
C LEU A 553 -3.17 -15.66 -6.42
N GLY A 554 -4.21 -16.50 -6.48
CA GLY A 554 -4.13 -17.93 -6.24
C GLY A 554 -3.84 -18.73 -7.52
N LEU A 555 -4.13 -20.03 -7.47
CA LEU A 555 -4.09 -20.92 -8.64
C LEU A 555 -5.28 -20.69 -9.57
N ASN A 556 -6.37 -20.11 -9.04
CA ASN A 556 -7.55 -19.64 -9.78
C ASN A 556 -8.15 -20.66 -10.78
N MET A 557 -8.01 -21.96 -10.48
CA MET A 557 -8.20 -23.02 -11.48
C MET A 557 -9.60 -23.02 -12.07
N ARG A 558 -10.62 -22.75 -11.25
CA ARG A 558 -12.01 -22.76 -11.71
C ARG A 558 -12.26 -21.64 -12.71
N ASN A 559 -11.82 -20.42 -12.42
CA ASN A 559 -12.07 -19.29 -13.31
C ASN A 559 -11.30 -19.47 -14.62
N LEU A 560 -10.03 -19.86 -14.54
CA LEU A 560 -9.20 -20.08 -15.74
C LEU A 560 -9.80 -21.14 -16.67
N VAL A 561 -10.21 -22.29 -16.12
CA VAL A 561 -10.84 -23.37 -16.91
C VAL A 561 -12.18 -22.93 -17.49
N CYS A 562 -13.09 -22.38 -16.68
CA CYS A 562 -14.43 -22.02 -17.14
C CYS A 562 -14.48 -20.81 -18.08
N HIS A 563 -13.46 -19.94 -18.05
CA HIS A 563 -13.34 -18.82 -18.98
C HIS A 563 -12.51 -19.16 -20.23
N GLY A 564 -12.00 -20.39 -20.36
CA GLY A 564 -11.23 -20.81 -21.53
C GLY A 564 -9.86 -20.12 -21.63
N LEU A 565 -9.29 -19.73 -20.48
CA LEU A 565 -7.98 -19.04 -20.40
C LEU A 565 -6.81 -20.02 -20.24
N VAL A 566 -7.07 -21.33 -20.34
CA VAL A 566 -6.08 -22.40 -20.20
C VAL A 566 -5.70 -22.99 -21.55
N ASN A 567 -4.46 -23.48 -21.66
CA ASN A 567 -3.95 -24.20 -22.82
C ASN A 567 -3.42 -25.58 -22.40
N GLN A 568 -2.87 -26.34 -23.37
CA GLN A 568 -2.38 -27.70 -23.10
C GLN A 568 -1.23 -27.75 -22.08
N SER A 569 -0.33 -26.76 -22.07
CA SER A 569 0.79 -26.73 -21.12
C SER A 569 0.34 -26.38 -19.70
N TRP A 570 -0.74 -25.60 -19.57
CA TRP A 570 -1.39 -25.35 -18.29
C TRP A 570 -2.02 -26.63 -17.72
N CYS A 571 -2.63 -27.46 -18.57
CA CYS A 571 -3.26 -28.73 -18.19
C CYS A 571 -2.22 -29.80 -17.86
N ASN A 572 -1.60 -29.69 -16.69
CA ASN A 572 -0.52 -30.58 -16.24
C ASN A 572 -0.90 -31.37 -14.98
N ARG A 573 -0.01 -32.30 -14.61
CA ARG A 573 -0.17 -33.18 -13.47
C ARG A 573 -0.32 -32.43 -12.14
N GLY A 574 0.48 -31.41 -11.86
CA GLY A 574 0.43 -30.68 -10.58
C GLY A 574 -0.95 -30.10 -10.28
N ARG A 575 -1.59 -29.50 -11.29
CA ARG A 575 -2.96 -28.99 -11.17
C ARG A 575 -3.99 -30.11 -11.02
N ALA A 576 -3.82 -31.21 -11.74
CA ALA A 576 -4.70 -32.37 -11.63
C ALA A 576 -4.61 -33.00 -10.22
N ASP A 577 -3.40 -33.23 -9.72
CA ASP A 577 -3.12 -33.76 -8.38
C ASP A 577 -3.76 -32.87 -7.30
N ARG A 578 -3.61 -31.55 -7.42
CA ARG A 578 -4.22 -30.57 -6.51
C ARG A 578 -5.74 -30.56 -6.57
N LEU A 579 -6.34 -30.62 -7.77
CA LEU A 579 -7.79 -30.68 -7.90
C LEU A 579 -8.36 -32.01 -7.41
N LEU A 580 -7.64 -33.13 -7.60
CA LEU A 580 -8.01 -34.41 -7.00
C LEU A 580 -7.97 -34.33 -5.47
N HIS A 581 -6.97 -33.67 -4.89
CA HIS A 581 -6.93 -33.42 -3.45
C HIS A 581 -8.17 -32.65 -2.97
N VAL A 582 -8.62 -31.62 -3.71
CA VAL A 582 -9.88 -30.91 -3.38
C VAL A 582 -11.09 -31.85 -3.43
N VAL A 583 -11.19 -32.72 -4.44
CA VAL A 583 -12.28 -33.72 -4.51
C VAL A 583 -12.26 -34.63 -3.29
N LEU A 584 -11.10 -35.19 -2.95
CA LEU A 584 -10.94 -36.09 -1.80
C LEU A 584 -11.20 -35.38 -0.46
N LEU A 585 -10.74 -34.14 -0.31
CA LEU A 585 -11.02 -33.31 0.85
C LEU A 585 -12.53 -33.14 1.08
N LEU A 586 -13.26 -32.73 0.04
CA LEU A 586 -14.72 -32.55 0.12
C LEU A 586 -15.45 -33.88 0.38
N THR A 587 -14.99 -34.98 -0.22
CA THR A 587 -15.54 -36.31 0.04
C THR A 587 -15.39 -36.72 1.51
N LEU A 588 -14.17 -36.61 2.06
CA LEU A 588 -13.87 -37.08 3.42
C LEU A 588 -14.51 -36.20 4.50
N LEU A 589 -14.56 -34.87 4.30
CA LEU A 589 -15.21 -33.97 5.25
C LEU A 589 -16.71 -34.24 5.40
N PHE A 590 -17.35 -34.79 4.37
CA PHE A 590 -18.80 -35.01 4.34
C PHE A 590 -19.15 -36.47 4.07
N ARG A 591 -18.46 -37.43 4.69
CA ARG A 591 -18.78 -38.86 4.53
C ARG A 591 -20.10 -39.23 5.22
N ARG A 592 -20.96 -40.01 4.55
CA ARG A 592 -22.17 -40.63 5.10
C ARG A 592 -21.75 -41.54 6.26
N GLY A 593 -22.18 -41.20 7.48
CA GLY A 593 -21.86 -41.93 8.71
C GLY A 593 -20.88 -41.24 9.68
N ALA A 594 -20.33 -40.08 9.34
CA ALA A 594 -19.44 -39.33 10.26
C ALA A 594 -20.19 -38.50 11.33
N THR A 595 -21.52 -38.34 11.22
CA THR A 595 -22.33 -37.53 12.17
C THR A 595 -22.89 -38.33 13.34
N SER A 596 -22.11 -39.25 13.92
CA SER A 596 -22.47 -39.94 15.16
C SER A 596 -21.26 -40.21 16.06
N SER A 597 -20.41 -39.20 16.25
CA SER A 597 -19.56 -39.09 17.44
C SER A 597 -19.26 -37.62 17.70
N HIS A 598 -20.14 -36.99 18.47
CA HIS A 598 -19.76 -35.80 19.22
C HIS A 598 -19.03 -36.32 20.46
N ASP A 599 -17.78 -36.76 20.28
CA ASP A 599 -16.85 -36.87 21.41
C ASP A 599 -16.18 -35.51 21.55
N GLN A 600 -16.40 -34.90 22.70
CA GLN A 600 -15.66 -33.74 23.17
C GLN A 600 -14.17 -34.09 23.17
N PRO A 601 -13.26 -33.17 22.79
CA PRO A 601 -11.85 -33.40 23.00
C PRO A 601 -11.57 -33.40 24.50
N ASP A 602 -11.29 -34.57 25.04
CA ASP A 602 -10.63 -34.71 26.34
C ASP A 602 -9.29 -33.97 26.29
N GLU A 603 -9.13 -33.01 27.18
CA GLU A 603 -7.84 -32.45 27.56
C GLU A 603 -6.98 -33.58 28.16
N GLN A 604 -6.17 -34.24 27.34
CA GLN A 604 -5.02 -34.99 27.84
C GLN A 604 -3.76 -34.60 27.08
N GLN A 605 -2.82 -34.13 27.89
CA GLN A 605 -1.45 -33.77 27.56
C GLN A 605 -0.78 -34.87 26.74
N GLY A 606 -0.40 -34.53 25.50
CA GLY A 606 0.39 -35.36 24.60
C GLY A 606 1.61 -34.58 24.12
N THR A 607 2.76 -35.05 24.55
CA THR A 607 4.11 -34.67 24.16
C THR A 607 4.26 -34.35 22.68
N GLY A 608 4.92 -33.25 22.36
CA GLY A 608 5.24 -32.85 21.00
C GLY A 608 6.16 -33.84 20.31
N GLU A 609 5.67 -34.41 19.22
CA GLU A 609 6.49 -34.80 18.08
C GLU A 609 5.94 -34.05 16.86
N GLU A 610 6.67 -33.00 16.49
CA GLU A 610 6.51 -32.28 15.23
C GLU A 610 6.80 -33.25 14.08
N SER A 611 5.76 -33.66 13.34
CA SER A 611 5.92 -34.15 11.98
C SER A 611 6.28 -32.97 11.08
N ALA A 612 7.54 -32.56 11.13
CA ALA A 612 8.12 -31.55 10.27
C ALA A 612 8.14 -32.07 8.82
N ALA A 613 7.32 -31.47 7.95
CA ALA A 613 7.76 -31.32 6.58
C ALA A 613 9.07 -30.50 6.62
N PRO A 614 10.13 -30.90 5.89
CA PRO A 614 11.38 -30.16 5.91
C PRO A 614 11.10 -28.71 5.50
N SER A 615 11.47 -27.77 6.37
CA SER A 615 11.47 -26.36 6.06
C SER A 615 12.39 -26.13 4.86
N LEU A 616 11.81 -25.67 3.75
CA LEU A 616 12.55 -25.12 2.61
C LEU A 616 13.18 -23.78 2.95
#